data_AF-A0A925IA09-F1
#
_entry.id   AF-A0A925IA09-F1
#
_cell.length_a   1.000
_cell.length_b   1.000
_cell.length_c   1.000
_cell.angle_alpha   90.00
_cell.angle_beta   90.00
_cell.angle_gamma   90.00
#
_symmetry.space_group_name_H-M   'P 1'
#
loop_
_entity.id
_entity.type
_entity.pdbx_description
1 polymer ?
#
loop_
_entity_poly.entity_id
_entity_poly.type
_entity_poly.pdbx_seq_one_letter_code
_entity_poly.pdbx_strand_id
1 'polypeptide(L)'
;MKKIITSASFIFSVLFSLSQSGTQTFTVSGTFTVQTGVTSLDIEVVGAGGDGGGNGGGGGGGGGYAKGTYSVTPHQVLIVTVGTGGGGASSGTSSVGSLISATGGGNGTSVSNPNIGGGGAGGVGTNGTTINNTGGTGGGGYWTYFGGGGAGAAGPTSNGASGGNAILWTGVCQTPGGSGGLSGGTPGGDGGKGAGFTDPGCNVTNPAVAGLSYGGGGGGGNGNGGPTATGSGGFVQISYGTTNVNAIASKNNVSVFPNPFTNRISLQNASGKENYELVNSIGEIIWNGKQIEQKDFSDLKSGIYFLKITDEKGFVSVIKTVKQ
;
A
#
# COMPACT_ATOMS: atom_id res chain seq x y z
N MET A 1 69.36 -12.56 16.68
CA MET A 1 68.23 -13.14 15.93
C MET A 1 66.98 -13.11 16.81
N LYS A 2 66.06 -12.17 16.57
CA LYS A 2 64.72 -12.18 17.17
C LYS A 2 63.72 -12.01 16.03
N LYS A 3 63.07 -13.10 15.63
CA LYS A 3 62.01 -13.09 14.63
C LYS A 3 60.74 -12.59 15.32
N ILE A 4 60.30 -11.39 14.97
CA ILE A 4 58.98 -10.87 15.35
C ILE A 4 57.99 -11.45 14.34
N ILE A 5 57.19 -12.40 14.79
CA ILE A 5 56.08 -12.95 14.00
C ILE A 5 54.87 -12.07 14.34
N THR A 6 54.54 -11.15 13.44
CA THR A 6 53.33 -10.34 13.54
C THR A 6 52.17 -11.16 12.97
N SER A 7 51.37 -11.79 13.84
CA SER A 7 50.11 -12.43 13.44
C SER A 7 49.08 -11.35 13.11
N ALA A 8 48.79 -11.15 11.83
CA ALA A 8 47.67 -10.35 11.37
C ALA A 8 46.37 -11.14 11.55
N SER A 9 45.59 -10.80 12.57
CA SER A 9 44.27 -11.39 12.80
C SER A 9 43.25 -10.68 11.89
N PHE A 10 42.89 -11.31 10.77
CA PHE A 10 41.74 -10.89 9.96
C PHE A 10 40.46 -11.23 10.74
N ILE A 11 39.84 -10.22 11.36
CA ILE A 11 38.47 -10.35 11.86
C ILE A 11 37.56 -10.33 10.64
N PHE A 12 37.16 -11.51 10.18
CA PHE A 12 36.10 -11.66 9.19
C PHE A 12 34.76 -11.46 9.93
N SER A 13 34.33 -10.20 10.05
CA SER A 13 33.00 -9.87 10.56
C SER A 13 31.97 -10.32 9.52
N VAL A 14 31.39 -11.51 9.73
CA VAL A 14 30.20 -11.93 9.00
C VAL A 14 29.09 -10.95 9.36
N LEU A 15 28.78 -10.02 8.45
CA LEU A 15 27.59 -9.20 8.53
C LEU A 15 26.39 -10.13 8.40
N PHE A 16 25.81 -10.50 9.53
CA PHE A 16 24.51 -11.16 9.55
C PHE A 16 23.48 -10.15 9.02
N SER A 17 23.03 -10.34 7.78
CA SER A 17 21.86 -9.64 7.25
C SER A 17 20.63 -10.18 7.99
N LEU A 18 20.15 -9.46 9.01
CA LEU A 18 18.81 -9.71 9.53
C LEU A 18 17.81 -9.53 8.38
N SER A 19 16.79 -10.37 8.33
CA SER A 19 15.67 -10.23 7.39
C SER A 19 15.08 -8.82 7.53
N GLN A 20 15.32 -7.95 6.56
CA GLN A 20 14.74 -6.61 6.55
C GLN A 20 13.44 -6.66 5.76
N SER A 21 12.32 -6.83 6.47
CA SER A 21 11.00 -6.52 5.94
C SER A 21 10.42 -5.31 6.63
N GLY A 22 9.63 -4.54 5.88
CA GLY A 22 9.03 -3.32 6.39
C GLY A 22 8.16 -2.62 5.35
N THR A 23 7.53 -1.53 5.79
CA THR A 23 6.71 -0.67 4.97
C THR A 23 7.04 0.78 5.28
N GLN A 24 7.17 1.61 4.25
CA GLN A 24 7.36 3.06 4.37
C GLN A 24 6.29 3.79 3.56
N THR A 25 5.58 4.69 4.23
CA THR A 25 4.54 5.54 3.62
C THR A 25 5.06 6.95 3.39
N PHE A 26 4.71 7.52 2.25
CA PHE A 26 5.00 8.90 1.85
C PHE A 26 3.69 9.63 1.55
N THR A 27 3.49 10.72 2.28
CA THR A 27 2.45 11.73 2.04
C THR A 27 3.04 13.06 1.56
N VAL A 28 4.38 13.12 1.47
CA VAL A 28 5.18 14.21 0.94
C VAL A 28 6.30 13.58 0.11
N SER A 29 6.70 14.23 -0.98
CA SER A 29 7.79 13.78 -1.85
C SER A 29 9.10 13.61 -1.08
N GLY A 30 9.92 12.66 -1.52
CA GLY A 30 11.19 12.33 -0.89
C GLY A 30 11.96 11.27 -1.67
N THR A 31 12.80 10.52 -0.97
CA THR A 31 13.58 9.43 -1.56
C THR A 31 13.48 8.17 -0.71
N PHE A 32 13.49 7.01 -1.36
CA PHE A 32 13.59 5.71 -0.72
C PHE A 32 14.92 5.06 -1.10
N THR A 33 15.74 4.68 -0.12
CA THR A 33 16.98 3.93 -0.37
C THR A 33 16.75 2.46 -0.07
N VAL A 34 16.90 1.61 -1.09
CA VAL A 34 16.74 0.16 -0.98
C VAL A 34 17.78 -0.39 0.01
N GLN A 35 17.32 -1.10 1.04
CA GLN A 35 18.21 -1.65 2.06
C GLN A 35 19.05 -2.82 1.51
N THR A 36 20.16 -3.10 2.19
CA THR A 36 20.99 -4.27 1.89
C THR A 36 20.17 -5.56 1.92
N GLY A 37 20.30 -6.37 0.86
CA GLY A 37 19.62 -7.67 0.74
C GLY A 37 18.18 -7.61 0.21
N VAL A 38 17.64 -6.42 -0.05
CA VAL A 38 16.34 -6.25 -0.72
C VAL A 38 16.55 -6.19 -2.23
N THR A 39 15.89 -7.07 -2.96
CA THR A 39 15.96 -7.17 -4.43
C THR A 39 14.60 -7.00 -5.11
N SER A 40 13.54 -6.83 -4.33
CA SER A 40 12.17 -6.63 -4.80
C SER A 40 11.41 -5.69 -3.86
N LEU A 41 10.56 -4.84 -4.43
CA LEU A 41 9.65 -3.95 -3.71
C LEU A 41 8.22 -4.18 -4.18
N ASP A 42 7.27 -4.17 -3.25
CA ASP A 42 5.86 -3.99 -3.54
C ASP A 42 5.51 -2.51 -3.34
N ILE A 43 5.02 -1.87 -4.40
CA ILE A 43 4.74 -0.44 -4.42
C ILE A 43 3.27 -0.23 -4.75
N GLU A 44 2.62 0.64 -3.99
CA GLU A 44 1.30 1.17 -4.31
C GLU A 44 1.30 2.70 -4.29
N VAL A 45 0.57 3.30 -5.23
CA VAL A 45 0.50 4.75 -5.43
C VAL A 45 -0.94 5.20 -5.68
N VAL A 46 -1.29 6.35 -5.11
CA VAL A 46 -2.55 7.08 -5.38
C VAL A 46 -2.21 8.48 -5.87
N GLY A 47 -2.75 8.88 -7.02
CA GLY A 47 -2.69 10.27 -7.47
C GLY A 47 -3.51 11.19 -6.56
N ALA A 48 -3.22 12.49 -6.58
CA ALA A 48 -4.01 13.47 -5.85
C ALA A 48 -5.39 13.71 -6.49
N GLY A 49 -6.34 14.25 -5.73
CA GLY A 49 -7.63 14.68 -6.25
C GLY A 49 -7.55 16.08 -6.87
N GLY A 50 -8.42 16.35 -7.84
CA GLY A 50 -8.60 17.68 -8.41
C GLY A 50 -9.49 18.58 -7.53
N ASP A 51 -9.37 19.89 -7.71
CA ASP A 51 -10.22 20.88 -7.05
C ASP A 51 -11.60 20.99 -7.71
N GLY A 52 -12.60 21.42 -6.95
CA GLY A 52 -13.89 21.80 -7.52
C GLY A 52 -13.83 23.14 -8.28
N GLY A 53 -14.70 23.30 -9.27
CA GLY A 53 -14.88 24.55 -10.02
C GLY A 53 -15.81 25.55 -9.31
N GLY A 54 -15.55 26.85 -9.48
CA GLY A 54 -16.34 27.93 -8.86
C GLY A 54 -17.64 28.26 -9.59
N ASN A 55 -18.47 29.12 -8.99
CA ASN A 55 -19.67 29.69 -9.60
C ASN A 55 -20.70 28.68 -10.13
N GLY A 56 -20.92 27.58 -9.41
CA GLY A 56 -21.76 26.47 -9.89
C GLY A 56 -20.98 25.54 -10.81
N GLY A 57 -19.69 25.40 -10.57
CA GLY A 57 -18.80 24.53 -11.34
C GLY A 57 -18.90 23.06 -10.92
N GLY A 58 -18.36 22.18 -11.75
CA GLY A 58 -18.29 20.76 -11.46
C GLY A 58 -17.33 20.44 -10.33
N GLY A 59 -17.45 19.23 -9.77
CA GLY A 59 -16.48 18.72 -8.81
C GLY A 59 -15.16 18.32 -9.48
N GLY A 60 -14.11 18.21 -8.67
CA GLY A 60 -12.82 17.68 -9.11
C GLY A 60 -12.86 16.16 -9.31
N GLY A 61 -12.04 15.66 -10.23
CA GLY A 61 -11.85 14.23 -10.44
C GLY A 61 -11.03 13.59 -9.31
N GLY A 62 -11.21 12.29 -9.11
CA GLY A 62 -10.43 11.52 -8.14
C GLY A 62 -9.09 11.08 -8.74
N GLY A 63 -8.08 10.88 -7.90
CA GLY A 63 -6.77 10.37 -8.32
C GLY A 63 -6.80 8.92 -8.82
N GLY A 64 -5.86 8.57 -9.70
CA GLY A 64 -5.66 7.19 -10.14
C GLY A 64 -5.03 6.30 -9.07
N TYR A 65 -4.99 4.98 -9.32
CA TYR A 65 -4.33 4.01 -8.43
C TYR A 65 -3.53 3.01 -9.23
N ALA A 66 -2.30 2.72 -8.79
CA ALA A 66 -1.52 1.63 -9.34
C ALA A 66 -0.82 0.84 -8.23
N LYS A 67 -0.68 -0.48 -8.43
CA LYS A 67 0.06 -1.38 -7.56
C LYS A 67 0.88 -2.38 -8.37
N GLY A 68 2.09 -2.66 -7.92
CA GLY A 68 2.94 -3.68 -8.55
C GLY A 68 4.13 -4.08 -7.72
N THR A 69 4.76 -5.17 -8.14
CA THR A 69 6.03 -5.68 -7.62
C THR A 69 7.14 -5.38 -8.63
N TYR A 70 8.28 -4.87 -8.17
CA TYR A 70 9.39 -4.44 -9.01
C TYR A 70 10.73 -4.94 -8.49
N SER A 71 11.56 -5.47 -9.40
CA SER A 71 12.95 -5.80 -9.08
C SER A 71 13.79 -4.54 -8.89
N VAL A 72 14.63 -4.55 -7.86
CA VAL A 72 15.52 -3.45 -7.49
C VAL A 72 16.90 -3.97 -7.10
N THR A 73 17.87 -3.06 -7.02
CA THR A 73 19.20 -3.38 -6.52
C THR A 73 19.41 -2.82 -5.10
N PRO A 74 20.11 -3.55 -4.21
CA PRO A 74 20.49 -3.01 -2.91
C PRO A 74 21.24 -1.68 -3.04
N HIS A 75 20.93 -0.72 -2.16
CA HIS A 75 21.41 0.66 -2.16
C HIS A 75 20.93 1.53 -3.33
N GLN A 76 20.06 1.04 -4.21
CA GLN A 76 19.40 1.88 -5.20
C GLN A 76 18.59 2.98 -4.51
N VAL A 77 18.75 4.22 -4.98
CA VAL A 77 17.94 5.36 -4.50
C VAL A 77 16.81 5.60 -5.49
N LEU A 78 15.58 5.51 -4.98
CA LEU A 78 14.35 5.76 -5.73
C LEU A 78 13.79 7.13 -5.37
N ILE A 79 13.46 7.92 -6.39
CA ILE A 79 12.76 9.20 -6.20
C ILE A 79 11.28 8.89 -5.99
N VAL A 80 10.73 9.37 -4.87
CA VAL A 80 9.31 9.26 -4.55
C VAL A 80 8.65 10.62 -4.73
N THR A 81 7.72 10.72 -5.66
CA THR A 81 6.91 11.92 -5.87
C THR A 81 5.52 11.66 -5.30
N VAL A 82 5.04 12.57 -4.44
CA VAL A 82 3.66 12.56 -3.97
C VAL A 82 2.91 13.74 -4.59
N GLY A 83 1.80 13.45 -5.27
CA GLY A 83 0.98 14.47 -5.91
C GLY A 83 0.34 15.41 -4.90
N THR A 84 0.23 16.69 -5.27
CA THR A 84 -0.45 17.71 -4.45
C THR A 84 -1.92 17.81 -4.84
N GLY A 85 -2.81 17.89 -3.85
CA GLY A 85 -4.24 18.15 -4.07
C GLY A 85 -4.45 19.43 -4.90
N GLY A 86 -5.39 19.40 -5.84
CA GLY A 86 -5.67 20.53 -6.75
C GLY A 86 -4.65 20.74 -7.87
N GLY A 87 -3.58 19.96 -7.90
CA GLY A 87 -2.50 20.06 -8.89
C GLY A 87 -2.86 19.57 -10.30
N GLY A 88 -4.07 19.05 -10.51
CA GLY A 88 -4.49 18.45 -11.76
C GLY A 88 -3.66 17.20 -12.14
N ALA A 89 -3.71 16.80 -13.41
CA ALA A 89 -2.98 15.63 -13.90
C ALA A 89 -1.44 15.79 -13.82
N SER A 90 -0.90 17.02 -13.85
CA SER A 90 0.54 17.24 -13.78
C SER A 90 1.05 17.19 -12.34
N SER A 91 0.73 18.21 -11.53
CA SER A 91 1.25 18.33 -10.16
C SER A 91 0.55 17.41 -9.16
N GLY A 92 -0.56 16.77 -9.55
CA GLY A 92 -1.24 15.75 -8.76
C GLY A 92 -0.73 14.33 -8.97
N THR A 93 0.30 14.10 -9.80
CA THR A 93 0.83 12.74 -10.04
C THR A 93 1.69 12.25 -8.89
N SER A 94 1.40 11.05 -8.38
CA SER A 94 2.26 10.31 -7.45
C SER A 94 3.03 9.21 -8.21
N SER A 95 4.31 9.01 -7.89
CA SER A 95 5.16 8.03 -8.58
C SER A 95 6.37 7.59 -7.77
N VAL A 96 6.94 6.44 -8.15
CA VAL A 96 8.27 6.00 -7.71
C VAL A 96 9.16 5.83 -8.93
N GLY A 97 9.96 6.86 -9.22
CA GLY A 97 10.77 6.96 -10.43
C GLY A 97 9.96 6.63 -11.69
N SER A 98 10.51 5.78 -12.55
CA SER A 98 9.83 5.25 -13.73
C SER A 98 9.10 3.91 -13.48
N LEU A 99 9.12 3.39 -12.25
CA LEU A 99 8.58 2.06 -11.95
C LEU A 99 7.06 2.06 -12.00
N ILE A 100 6.44 3.04 -11.36
CA ILE A 100 4.98 3.11 -11.19
C ILE A 100 4.53 4.55 -11.03
N SER A 101 3.32 4.86 -11.53
CA SER A 101 2.71 6.17 -11.37
C SER A 101 1.19 6.10 -11.30
N ALA A 102 0.58 7.09 -10.66
CA ALA A 102 -0.85 7.36 -10.75
C ALA A 102 -1.05 8.86 -10.89
N THR A 103 -1.72 9.27 -11.98
CA THR A 103 -1.96 10.70 -12.23
C THR A 103 -3.02 11.27 -11.29
N GLY A 104 -2.93 12.57 -11.04
CA GLY A 104 -3.95 13.29 -10.29
C GLY A 104 -5.24 13.45 -11.09
N GLY A 105 -6.36 13.63 -10.39
CA GLY A 105 -7.63 14.01 -10.98
C GLY A 105 -7.60 15.43 -11.53
N GLY A 106 -8.34 15.69 -12.61
CA GLY A 106 -8.51 17.02 -13.19
C GLY A 106 -9.38 17.92 -12.32
N ASN A 107 -9.13 19.22 -12.38
CA ASN A 107 -9.95 20.20 -11.68
C ASN A 107 -11.30 20.38 -12.38
N GLY A 108 -12.34 20.64 -11.59
CA GLY A 108 -13.64 21.02 -12.07
C GLY A 108 -13.61 22.39 -12.76
N THR A 109 -14.51 22.55 -13.72
CA THR A 109 -14.72 23.76 -14.51
C THR A 109 -16.19 24.15 -14.46
N SER A 110 -16.51 25.31 -15.01
CA SER A 110 -17.89 25.80 -15.06
C SER A 110 -18.40 25.72 -16.49
N VAL A 111 -19.65 25.32 -16.68
CA VAL A 111 -20.35 25.34 -17.97
C VAL A 111 -21.50 26.32 -17.90
N SER A 112 -21.85 26.97 -19.02
CA SER A 112 -22.93 27.94 -19.05
C SER A 112 -24.30 27.28 -18.90
N ASN A 113 -25.21 27.97 -18.21
CA ASN A 113 -26.61 27.57 -18.10
C ASN A 113 -27.27 27.47 -19.49
N PRO A 114 -28.21 26.53 -19.68
CA PRO A 114 -28.83 25.65 -18.66
C PRO A 114 -28.13 24.29 -18.49
N ASN A 115 -26.87 24.14 -18.93
CA ASN A 115 -26.22 22.84 -18.93
C ASN A 115 -25.69 22.44 -17.55
N ILE A 116 -25.75 21.14 -17.24
CA ILE A 116 -25.06 20.54 -16.11
C ILE A 116 -23.76 19.93 -16.62
N GLY A 117 -22.63 20.29 -16.01
CA GLY A 117 -21.33 19.80 -16.49
C GLY A 117 -20.13 20.43 -15.81
N GLY A 118 -18.96 20.26 -16.44
CA GLY A 118 -17.69 20.79 -15.95
C GLY A 118 -17.02 19.91 -14.89
N GLY A 119 -17.43 18.65 -14.73
CA GLY A 119 -16.73 17.72 -13.86
C GLY A 119 -15.30 17.44 -14.31
N GLY A 120 -14.35 17.40 -13.37
CA GLY A 120 -12.96 17.07 -13.65
C GLY A 120 -12.77 15.60 -14.05
N ALA A 121 -11.84 15.32 -14.95
CA ALA A 121 -11.52 13.95 -15.36
C ALA A 121 -10.85 13.16 -14.22
N GLY A 122 -11.08 11.85 -14.14
CA GLY A 122 -10.38 10.98 -13.19
C GLY A 122 -8.91 10.76 -13.57
N GLY A 123 -8.05 10.61 -12.57
CA GLY A 123 -6.65 10.22 -12.73
C GLY A 123 -6.50 8.74 -13.10
N VAL A 124 -5.36 8.36 -13.65
CA VAL A 124 -5.11 7.03 -14.23
C VAL A 124 -3.88 6.41 -13.58
N GLY A 125 -4.02 5.18 -13.08
CA GLY A 125 -2.88 4.33 -12.69
C GLY A 125 -2.12 3.81 -13.90
N THR A 126 -0.79 3.78 -13.84
CA THR A 126 0.07 3.31 -14.94
C THR A 126 1.27 2.55 -14.41
N ASN A 127 1.70 1.54 -15.18
CA ASN A 127 2.81 0.63 -14.90
C ASN A 127 2.65 -0.24 -13.64
N GLY A 128 1.49 -0.26 -12.99
CA GLY A 128 1.18 -1.25 -11.96
C GLY A 128 1.17 -2.65 -12.56
N THR A 129 2.05 -3.54 -12.08
CA THR A 129 2.13 -4.92 -12.58
C THR A 129 1.02 -5.82 -12.04
N THR A 130 0.30 -5.37 -11.00
CA THR A 130 -0.83 -6.08 -10.39
C THR A 130 -2.16 -5.38 -10.68
N ILE A 131 -2.21 -4.05 -10.51
CA ILE A 131 -3.44 -3.26 -10.61
C ILE A 131 -3.14 -1.91 -11.25
N ASN A 132 -3.99 -1.48 -12.18
CA ASN A 132 -4.10 -0.09 -12.63
C ASN A 132 -5.58 0.28 -12.67
N ASN A 133 -5.99 1.19 -11.79
CA ASN A 133 -7.36 1.66 -11.68
C ASN A 133 -7.43 3.18 -11.95
N THR A 134 -8.58 3.60 -12.45
CA THR A 134 -8.87 5.00 -12.80
C THR A 134 -9.76 5.63 -11.75
N GLY A 135 -9.46 6.85 -11.33
CA GLY A 135 -10.29 7.63 -10.43
C GLY A 135 -11.62 8.00 -11.08
N GLY A 136 -12.60 8.38 -10.26
CA GLY A 136 -13.89 8.81 -10.79
C GLY A 136 -13.82 10.19 -11.45
N THR A 137 -14.78 10.48 -12.33
CA THR A 137 -14.99 11.83 -12.88
C THR A 137 -15.80 12.68 -11.91
N GLY A 138 -15.46 13.95 -11.73
CA GLY A 138 -16.28 14.87 -10.96
C GLY A 138 -17.69 15.00 -11.55
N GLY A 139 -18.67 15.29 -10.70
CA GLY A 139 -20.04 15.57 -11.10
C GLY A 139 -20.16 16.97 -11.70
N GLY A 140 -21.15 17.18 -12.56
CA GLY A 140 -21.43 18.48 -13.15
C GLY A 140 -22.09 19.45 -12.16
N GLY A 141 -21.72 20.72 -12.21
CA GLY A 141 -22.39 21.81 -11.51
C GLY A 141 -23.48 22.44 -12.38
N TYR A 142 -24.33 23.25 -11.75
CA TYR A 142 -25.31 24.12 -12.39
C TYR A 142 -24.97 25.57 -12.06
N TRP A 143 -24.59 26.33 -13.10
CA TRP A 143 -24.05 27.67 -12.97
C TRP A 143 -24.94 28.57 -12.12
N THR A 144 -24.30 29.40 -11.28
CA THR A 144 -24.91 30.27 -10.25
C THR A 144 -25.38 29.54 -8.98
N TYR A 145 -25.95 28.33 -9.07
CA TYR A 145 -26.73 27.79 -7.96
C TYR A 145 -26.10 26.60 -7.24
N PHE A 146 -25.59 25.61 -7.96
CA PHE A 146 -25.24 24.33 -7.34
C PHE A 146 -23.90 23.82 -7.87
N GLY A 147 -23.03 23.39 -6.97
CA GLY A 147 -21.77 22.76 -7.32
C GLY A 147 -21.93 21.26 -7.52
N GLY A 148 -21.14 20.70 -8.44
CA GLY A 148 -21.04 19.26 -8.63
C GLY A 148 -20.27 18.56 -7.50
N GLY A 149 -20.55 17.30 -7.25
CA GLY A 149 -19.79 16.49 -6.29
C GLY A 149 -18.41 16.13 -6.82
N GLY A 150 -17.39 16.14 -5.96
CA GLY A 150 -16.08 15.59 -6.26
C GLY A 150 -16.14 14.07 -6.37
N ALA A 151 -15.20 13.48 -7.11
CA ALA A 151 -15.17 12.04 -7.33
C ALA A 151 -14.27 11.29 -6.36
N GLY A 152 -14.54 10.00 -6.18
CA GLY A 152 -13.69 9.12 -5.38
C GLY A 152 -12.38 8.81 -6.08
N ALA A 153 -11.31 8.69 -5.31
CA ALA A 153 -10.04 8.14 -5.79
C ALA A 153 -10.20 6.67 -6.17
N ALA A 154 -9.38 6.18 -7.09
CA ALA A 154 -9.23 4.74 -7.26
C ALA A 154 -8.51 4.10 -6.07
N GLY A 155 -8.69 2.79 -5.90
CA GLY A 155 -8.06 2.02 -4.83
C GLY A 155 -7.77 0.58 -5.24
N PRO A 156 -7.33 -0.28 -4.31
CA PRO A 156 -6.98 -1.67 -4.61
C PRO A 156 -8.18 -2.55 -4.95
N THR A 157 -9.41 -2.13 -4.65
CA THR A 157 -10.61 -2.95 -4.89
C THR A 157 -11.32 -2.59 -6.20
N SER A 158 -11.26 -1.34 -6.64
CA SER A 158 -11.92 -0.90 -7.87
C SER A 158 -11.43 0.47 -8.35
N ASN A 159 -11.97 0.90 -9.50
CA ASN A 159 -11.99 2.31 -9.90
C ASN A 159 -12.71 3.17 -8.85
N GLY A 160 -12.43 4.47 -8.89
CA GLY A 160 -13.18 5.46 -8.10
C GLY A 160 -14.54 5.74 -8.72
N ALA A 161 -15.56 5.95 -7.89
CA ALA A 161 -16.89 6.32 -8.37
C ALA A 161 -16.94 7.81 -8.73
N SER A 162 -17.69 8.13 -9.79
CA SER A 162 -17.93 9.51 -10.20
C SER A 162 -18.68 10.29 -9.12
N GLY A 163 -18.40 11.59 -9.04
CA GLY A 163 -19.19 12.51 -8.24
C GLY A 163 -20.59 12.71 -8.83
N GLY A 164 -21.56 12.95 -7.97
CA GLY A 164 -22.94 13.22 -8.35
C GLY A 164 -23.07 14.58 -9.04
N ASN A 165 -23.90 14.63 -10.08
CA ASN A 165 -24.32 15.89 -10.68
C ASN A 165 -25.16 16.70 -9.69
N ALA A 166 -25.05 18.03 -9.78
CA ALA A 166 -26.03 18.94 -9.22
C ALA A 166 -27.37 18.79 -9.93
N ILE A 167 -28.45 19.27 -9.30
CA ILE A 167 -29.77 19.35 -9.92
C ILE A 167 -29.94 20.65 -10.71
N LEU A 168 -30.91 20.67 -11.62
CA LEU A 168 -31.34 21.91 -12.29
C LEU A 168 -32.08 22.81 -11.30
N TRP A 169 -31.83 24.12 -11.34
CA TRP A 169 -32.63 25.08 -10.59
C TRP A 169 -34.03 25.25 -11.17
N THR A 170 -35.05 25.10 -10.34
CA THR A 170 -36.48 25.16 -10.72
C THR A 170 -37.24 26.32 -10.06
N GLY A 171 -36.52 27.29 -9.48
CA GLY A 171 -37.12 28.41 -8.74
C GLY A 171 -36.96 28.33 -7.22
N VAL A 172 -36.45 27.22 -6.68
CA VAL A 172 -36.26 27.00 -5.23
C VAL A 172 -34.87 26.41 -4.97
N CYS A 173 -34.18 26.90 -3.92
CA CYS A 173 -32.77 26.58 -3.67
C CYS A 173 -32.47 25.53 -2.59
N GLN A 174 -33.46 25.07 -1.82
CA GLN A 174 -33.26 24.21 -0.64
C GLN A 174 -32.81 22.77 -1.00
N THR A 175 -31.61 22.62 -1.54
CA THR A 175 -31.01 21.34 -1.94
C THR A 175 -29.49 21.37 -1.73
N PRO A 176 -28.90 20.22 -1.33
CA PRO A 176 -27.45 20.09 -1.35
C PRO A 176 -26.92 20.10 -2.79
N GLY A 177 -25.64 20.47 -2.95
CA GLY A 177 -24.95 20.23 -4.22
C GLY A 177 -24.78 18.73 -4.49
N GLY A 178 -24.12 18.39 -5.60
CA GLY A 178 -23.90 16.99 -5.98
C GLY A 178 -23.17 16.19 -4.90
N SER A 179 -23.58 14.93 -4.71
CA SER A 179 -22.95 14.02 -3.73
C SER A 179 -21.52 13.67 -4.12
N GLY A 180 -20.65 13.44 -3.13
CA GLY A 180 -19.31 12.91 -3.37
C GLY A 180 -19.33 11.47 -3.91
N GLY A 181 -18.38 11.11 -4.76
CA GLY A 181 -18.18 9.74 -5.24
C GLY A 181 -17.41 8.89 -4.23
N LEU A 182 -17.76 7.61 -4.08
CA LEU A 182 -17.04 6.66 -3.23
C LEU A 182 -15.68 6.26 -3.81
N SER A 183 -14.71 6.00 -2.93
CA SER A 183 -13.39 5.53 -3.31
C SER A 183 -13.41 4.08 -3.81
N GLY A 184 -12.38 3.71 -4.57
CA GLY A 184 -12.13 2.35 -5.00
C GLY A 184 -11.49 1.46 -3.94
N GLY A 185 -11.59 1.83 -2.65
CA GLY A 185 -10.99 1.15 -1.50
C GLY A 185 -9.79 1.90 -0.91
N THR A 186 -9.47 1.61 0.36
CA THR A 186 -8.32 2.21 1.05
C THR A 186 -6.99 1.80 0.40
N PRO A 187 -6.02 2.72 0.25
CA PRO A 187 -5.93 4.04 0.86
C PRO A 187 -6.65 5.18 0.09
N GLY A 188 -7.29 4.88 -1.04
CA GLY A 188 -8.08 5.86 -1.78
C GLY A 188 -9.24 6.42 -0.96
N GLY A 189 -9.48 7.72 -1.06
CA GLY A 189 -10.50 8.45 -0.32
C GLY A 189 -11.68 8.89 -1.20
N ASP A 190 -12.81 9.14 -0.55
CA ASP A 190 -14.04 9.58 -1.19
C ASP A 190 -13.93 11.03 -1.68
N GLY A 191 -14.74 11.37 -2.69
CA GLY A 191 -14.92 12.73 -3.13
C GLY A 191 -15.77 13.55 -2.17
N GLY A 192 -15.58 14.87 -2.17
CA GLY A 192 -16.37 15.80 -1.36
C GLY A 192 -17.67 16.21 -2.04
N LYS A 193 -18.71 16.51 -1.27
CA LYS A 193 -19.97 17.02 -1.84
C LYS A 193 -19.81 18.44 -2.41
N GLY A 194 -20.59 18.78 -3.42
CA GLY A 194 -20.70 20.14 -3.96
C GLY A 194 -21.48 21.10 -3.06
N ALA A 195 -21.34 22.39 -3.34
CA ALA A 195 -22.08 23.44 -2.64
C ALA A 195 -23.55 23.51 -3.09
N GLY A 196 -24.46 23.81 -2.16
CA GLY A 196 -25.87 24.07 -2.42
C GLY A 196 -26.43 25.11 -1.46
N PHE A 197 -27.70 25.00 -1.05
CA PHE A 197 -28.31 25.90 -0.06
C PHE A 197 -29.18 25.14 0.94
N THR A 198 -29.36 25.73 2.12
CA THR A 198 -30.25 25.19 3.17
C THR A 198 -31.58 25.93 3.28
N ASP A 199 -31.78 27.02 2.53
CA ASP A 199 -33.03 27.77 2.47
C ASP A 199 -33.59 27.88 1.04
N PRO A 200 -34.93 28.07 0.89
CA PRO A 200 -35.58 28.23 -0.41
C PRO A 200 -35.11 29.43 -1.25
N GLY A 201 -34.63 30.49 -0.61
CA GLY A 201 -34.30 31.78 -1.23
C GLY A 201 -32.82 31.94 -1.61
N CYS A 202 -32.01 30.89 -1.52
CA CYS A 202 -30.59 30.91 -1.89
C CYS A 202 -29.74 31.87 -1.04
N ASN A 203 -30.12 32.13 0.21
CA ASN A 203 -29.47 33.12 1.08
C ASN A 203 -28.41 32.49 2.01
N VAL A 204 -28.54 31.20 2.30
CA VAL A 204 -27.74 30.42 3.23
C VAL A 204 -27.13 29.25 2.47
N THR A 205 -25.85 29.38 2.19
CA THR A 205 -25.09 28.36 1.47
C THR A 205 -24.87 27.12 2.31
N ASN A 206 -24.96 25.95 1.69
CA ASN A 206 -24.41 24.69 2.18
C ASN A 206 -23.07 24.45 1.46
N PRO A 207 -21.91 24.81 2.05
CA PRO A 207 -20.63 24.88 1.32
C PRO A 207 -20.16 23.54 0.75
N ALA A 208 -19.28 23.58 -0.25
CA ALA A 208 -18.61 22.39 -0.74
C ALA A 208 -17.73 21.75 0.34
N VAL A 209 -17.46 20.46 0.20
CA VAL A 209 -16.57 19.70 1.10
C VAL A 209 -15.34 19.24 0.32
N ALA A 210 -14.19 19.25 0.99
CA ALA A 210 -12.95 18.76 0.42
C ALA A 210 -13.02 17.26 0.16
N GLY A 211 -12.18 16.76 -0.75
CA GLY A 211 -11.98 15.33 -0.87
C GLY A 211 -11.47 14.73 0.45
N LEU A 212 -11.78 13.46 0.68
CA LEU A 212 -11.20 12.68 1.77
C LEU A 212 -9.87 12.05 1.33
N SER A 213 -8.95 11.94 2.29
CA SER A 213 -7.61 11.38 2.02
C SER A 213 -7.67 9.89 1.67
N TYR A 214 -6.93 9.39 0.67
CA TYR A 214 -6.07 10.08 -0.30
C TYR A 214 -6.68 10.13 -1.70
N GLY A 215 -6.39 11.19 -2.46
CA GLY A 215 -6.81 11.32 -3.85
C GLY A 215 -8.27 11.68 -4.11
N GLY A 216 -9.10 11.90 -3.07
CA GLY A 216 -10.49 12.30 -3.24
C GLY A 216 -10.61 13.67 -3.92
N GLY A 217 -11.51 13.81 -4.89
CA GLY A 217 -11.78 15.08 -5.58
C GLY A 217 -12.59 16.05 -4.71
N GLY A 218 -12.31 17.35 -4.83
CA GLY A 218 -13.04 18.40 -4.11
C GLY A 218 -14.40 18.73 -4.73
N GLY A 219 -15.37 19.12 -3.90
CA GLY A 219 -16.68 19.58 -4.38
C GLY A 219 -16.65 20.95 -5.07
N GLY A 220 -17.47 21.13 -6.09
CA GLY A 220 -17.68 22.41 -6.78
C GLY A 220 -18.38 23.44 -5.89
N GLY A 221 -18.05 24.71 -6.07
CA GLY A 221 -18.68 25.84 -5.37
C GLY A 221 -19.98 26.30 -6.06
N ASN A 222 -20.72 27.22 -5.44
CA ASN A 222 -21.87 27.88 -6.06
C ASN A 222 -21.57 29.37 -6.34
N GLY A 223 -22.46 30.07 -7.06
CA GLY A 223 -22.29 31.47 -7.44
C GLY A 223 -22.71 32.48 -6.37
N ASN A 224 -23.38 32.03 -5.30
CA ASN A 224 -23.84 32.89 -4.20
C ASN A 224 -22.98 32.69 -2.94
N GLY A 225 -21.65 32.72 -3.10
CA GLY A 225 -20.71 32.77 -1.98
C GLY A 225 -20.32 31.41 -1.36
N GLY A 226 -20.81 30.29 -1.88
CA GLY A 226 -20.38 28.96 -1.47
C GLY A 226 -19.03 28.61 -2.10
N PRO A 227 -17.92 28.53 -1.33
CA PRO A 227 -16.59 28.32 -1.89
C PRO A 227 -16.46 26.94 -2.55
N THR A 228 -15.50 26.83 -3.46
CA THR A 228 -15.03 25.53 -3.94
C THR A 228 -14.26 24.82 -2.84
N ALA A 229 -14.12 23.51 -2.98
CA ALA A 229 -13.29 22.73 -2.07
C ALA A 229 -12.13 22.05 -2.82
N THR A 230 -11.05 21.84 -2.08
CA THR A 230 -9.81 21.29 -2.63
C THR A 230 -9.86 19.77 -2.73
N GLY A 231 -9.15 19.22 -3.73
CA GLY A 231 -8.83 17.80 -3.77
C GLY A 231 -7.82 17.40 -2.70
N SER A 232 -7.80 16.13 -2.31
CA SER A 232 -6.84 15.59 -1.34
C SER A 232 -5.48 15.30 -1.98
N GLY A 233 -4.42 15.31 -1.17
CA GLY A 233 -3.08 14.89 -1.62
C GLY A 233 -3.00 13.42 -2.03
N GLY A 234 -1.93 13.10 -2.76
CA GLY A 234 -1.60 11.75 -3.16
C GLY A 234 -0.97 10.91 -2.05
N PHE A 235 -0.62 9.67 -2.38
CA PHE A 235 -0.06 8.69 -1.47
C PHE A 235 0.92 7.78 -2.20
N VAL A 236 1.99 7.39 -1.52
CA VAL A 236 2.87 6.30 -1.96
C VAL A 236 3.20 5.42 -0.76
N GLN A 237 3.15 4.11 -0.93
CA GLN A 237 3.66 3.16 0.05
C GLN A 237 4.58 2.15 -0.64
N ILE A 238 5.75 1.94 -0.01
CA ILE A 238 6.74 0.96 -0.44
C ILE A 238 6.85 -0.09 0.66
N SER A 239 6.52 -1.33 0.33
CA SER A 239 6.75 -2.51 1.15
C SER A 239 7.93 -3.29 0.60
N TYR A 240 8.78 -3.76 1.51
CA TYR A 240 10.00 -4.46 1.15
C TYR A 240 10.21 -5.66 2.07
N GLY A 241 10.97 -6.61 1.55
CA GLY A 241 11.47 -7.77 2.26
C GLY A 241 12.78 -8.18 1.61
N THR A 242 13.75 -8.62 2.40
CA THR A 242 14.76 -9.53 1.86
C THR A 242 13.99 -10.71 1.27
N THR A 243 14.29 -11.13 0.04
CA THR A 243 13.82 -12.43 -0.47
C THR A 243 14.40 -13.50 0.44
N ASN A 244 13.74 -13.73 1.57
CA ASN A 244 14.07 -14.77 2.50
C ASN A 244 13.42 -16.03 1.96
N VAL A 245 14.19 -17.10 1.95
CA VAL A 245 13.74 -18.47 1.68
C VAL A 245 12.36 -18.67 2.29
N ASN A 246 11.33 -18.68 1.44
CA ASN A 246 9.97 -19.13 1.75
C ASN A 246 9.54 -18.87 3.20
N ALA A 247 9.00 -17.68 3.47
CA ALA A 247 8.03 -17.55 4.55
C ALA A 247 6.80 -18.39 4.17
N ILE A 248 6.90 -19.71 4.34
CA ILE A 248 5.77 -20.62 4.31
C ILE A 248 4.90 -20.19 5.46
N ALA A 249 3.85 -19.44 5.14
CA ALA A 249 2.68 -19.34 5.96
C ALA A 249 2.35 -20.75 6.45
N SER A 250 2.47 -20.91 7.77
CA SER A 250 2.23 -22.12 8.55
C SER A 250 1.15 -23.02 7.93
N LYS A 251 1.57 -24.11 7.32
CA LYS A 251 0.68 -25.24 7.06
C LYS A 251 1.35 -26.47 7.69
N ASN A 252 0.87 -26.77 8.90
CA ASN A 252 1.33 -27.79 9.85
C ASN A 252 2.50 -27.35 10.75
N ASN A 253 2.14 -26.71 11.88
CA ASN A 253 3.06 -26.47 12.99
C ASN A 253 3.40 -27.82 13.65
N VAL A 254 4.40 -28.52 13.10
CA VAL A 254 5.02 -29.66 13.79
C VAL A 254 5.71 -29.12 15.03
N SER A 255 5.41 -29.68 16.20
CA SER A 255 6.05 -29.31 17.46
C SER A 255 6.91 -30.47 17.99
N VAL A 256 7.98 -30.14 18.70
CA VAL A 256 8.95 -31.10 19.26
C VAL A 256 8.82 -31.13 20.78
N PHE A 257 8.73 -32.33 21.36
CA PHE A 257 8.70 -32.52 22.81
C PHE A 257 9.37 -33.85 23.24
N PRO A 258 9.86 -33.97 24.48
CA PRO A 258 10.05 -32.86 25.42
C PRO A 258 11.16 -31.91 24.94
N ASN A 259 11.12 -30.66 25.38
CA ASN A 259 12.20 -29.70 25.17
C ASN A 259 12.42 -28.94 26.49
N PRO A 260 13.50 -29.22 27.24
CA PRO A 260 14.63 -30.08 26.87
C PRO A 260 14.30 -31.58 26.73
N PHE A 261 15.01 -32.27 25.83
CA PHE A 261 14.95 -33.73 25.69
C PHE A 261 16.15 -34.41 26.35
N THR A 262 15.99 -35.66 26.76
CA THR A 262 17.05 -36.46 27.41
C THR A 262 17.58 -37.57 26.52
N ASN A 263 16.71 -38.32 25.85
CA ASN A 263 17.10 -39.44 24.99
C ASN A 263 16.30 -39.52 23.68
N ARG A 264 15.06 -39.01 23.65
CA ARG A 264 14.16 -39.10 22.51
C ARG A 264 13.51 -37.77 22.19
N ILE A 265 13.22 -37.59 20.91
CA ILE A 265 12.53 -36.43 20.36
C ILE A 265 11.20 -36.95 19.80
N SER A 266 10.09 -36.54 20.40
CA SER A 266 8.75 -36.83 19.90
C SER A 266 8.19 -35.65 19.11
N LEU A 267 7.37 -35.94 18.12
CA LEU A 267 6.73 -34.95 17.26
C LEU A 267 5.22 -34.95 17.47
N GLN A 268 4.62 -33.77 17.41
CA GLN A 268 3.17 -33.59 17.32
C GLN A 268 2.84 -32.89 16.01
N ASN A 269 1.75 -33.32 15.36
CA ASN A 269 1.30 -32.88 14.03
C ASN A 269 2.22 -33.27 12.86
N ALA A 270 3.12 -34.24 13.04
CA ALA A 270 3.85 -34.84 11.93
C ALA A 270 2.94 -35.80 11.14
N SER A 271 3.07 -35.81 9.82
CA SER A 271 2.36 -36.73 8.91
C SER A 271 2.99 -38.14 8.87
N GLY A 272 4.19 -38.31 9.43
CA GLY A 272 4.93 -39.57 9.48
C GLY A 272 5.73 -39.86 8.21
N LYS A 273 5.66 -38.97 7.22
CA LYS A 273 6.30 -39.13 5.90
C LYS A 273 7.49 -38.20 5.68
N GLU A 274 7.78 -37.34 6.64
CA GLU A 274 8.86 -36.37 6.59
C GLU A 274 10.24 -37.04 6.70
N ASN A 275 11.25 -36.36 6.16
CA ASN A 275 12.66 -36.63 6.41
C ASN A 275 13.18 -35.65 7.46
N TYR A 276 14.06 -36.13 8.32
CA TYR A 276 14.58 -35.39 9.46
C TYR A 276 16.10 -35.28 9.37
N GLU A 277 16.64 -34.12 9.71
CA GLU A 277 18.07 -33.90 9.92
C GLU A 277 18.25 -33.18 11.26
N LEU A 278 19.00 -33.78 12.18
CA LEU A 278 19.40 -33.16 13.45
C LEU A 278 20.80 -32.57 13.28
N VAL A 279 20.94 -31.27 13.50
CA VAL A 279 22.23 -30.56 13.41
C VAL A 279 22.60 -29.92 14.76
N ASN A 280 23.90 -29.79 15.02
CA ASN A 280 24.39 -29.06 16.19
C ASN A 280 24.44 -27.54 15.94
N SER A 281 24.87 -26.77 16.95
CA SER A 281 24.94 -25.31 16.87
C SER A 281 25.97 -24.74 15.89
N ILE A 282 26.88 -25.57 15.35
CA ILE A 282 27.83 -25.19 14.32
C ILE A 282 27.42 -25.68 12.92
N GLY A 283 26.25 -26.32 12.80
CA GLY A 283 25.67 -26.77 11.52
C GLY A 283 26.12 -28.16 11.07
N GLU A 284 26.86 -28.92 11.89
CA GLU A 284 27.21 -30.30 11.56
C GLU A 284 25.99 -31.22 11.70
N ILE A 285 25.78 -32.10 10.72
CA ILE A 285 24.72 -33.12 10.73
C ILE A 285 25.10 -34.22 11.71
N ILE A 286 24.35 -34.29 12.81
CA ILE A 286 24.48 -35.31 13.85
C ILE A 286 23.75 -36.58 13.46
N TRP A 287 22.58 -36.43 12.83
CA TRP A 287 21.77 -37.55 12.37
C TRP A 287 20.85 -37.12 11.22
N ASN A 288 20.55 -38.04 10.32
CA ASN A 288 19.51 -37.87 9.31
C ASN A 288 18.74 -39.18 9.10
N GLY A 289 17.46 -39.09 8.75
CA GLY A 289 16.63 -40.26 8.48
C GLY A 289 15.12 -40.00 8.58
N LYS A 290 14.35 -41.08 8.67
CA LYS A 290 12.90 -41.07 8.92
C LYS A 290 12.60 -41.58 10.33
N GLN A 291 11.40 -41.31 10.85
CA GLN A 291 10.93 -41.83 12.13
C GLN A 291 11.86 -41.47 13.31
N ILE A 292 12.16 -40.18 13.46
CA ILE A 292 13.11 -39.67 14.46
C ILE A 292 12.75 -40.07 15.90
N GLU A 293 11.46 -40.28 16.17
CA GLU A 293 10.93 -40.70 17.47
C GLU A 293 11.49 -42.05 17.94
N GLN A 294 11.93 -42.89 16.99
CA GLN A 294 12.55 -44.19 17.28
C GLN A 294 14.05 -44.08 17.58
N LYS A 295 14.71 -42.99 17.17
CA LYS A 295 16.14 -42.80 17.36
C LYS A 295 16.45 -42.42 18.82
N ASP A 296 17.41 -43.13 19.39
CA ASP A 296 18.00 -42.79 20.69
C ASP A 296 19.17 -41.81 20.51
N PHE A 297 19.12 -40.72 21.28
CA PHE A 297 20.07 -39.61 21.32
C PHE A 297 20.70 -39.44 22.72
N SER A 298 20.69 -40.48 23.55
CA SER A 298 21.30 -40.46 24.89
C SER A 298 22.78 -40.06 24.87
N ASP A 299 23.51 -40.42 23.82
CA ASP A 299 24.95 -40.13 23.65
C ASP A 299 25.25 -38.67 23.28
N LEU A 300 24.22 -37.86 22.99
CA LEU A 300 24.42 -36.46 22.64
C LEU A 300 24.78 -35.63 23.87
N LYS A 301 25.82 -34.79 23.72
CA LYS A 301 26.19 -33.80 24.73
C LYS A 301 25.05 -32.80 24.94
N SER A 302 24.85 -32.37 26.18
CA SER A 302 23.89 -31.30 26.50
C SER A 302 24.24 -30.03 25.71
N GLY A 303 23.22 -29.38 25.14
CA GLY A 303 23.44 -28.28 24.21
C GLY A 303 22.24 -27.96 23.33
N ILE A 304 22.42 -26.97 22.45
CA ILE A 304 21.39 -26.55 21.49
C ILE A 304 21.58 -27.34 20.19
N TYR A 305 20.47 -27.89 19.70
CA TYR A 305 20.37 -28.58 18.43
C TYR A 305 19.23 -27.99 17.59
N PHE A 306 19.29 -28.17 16.29
CA PHE A 306 18.24 -27.79 15.37
C PHE A 306 17.76 -29.03 14.62
N LEU A 307 16.45 -29.28 14.67
CA LEU A 307 15.79 -30.32 13.91
C LEU A 307 15.22 -29.72 12.64
N LYS A 308 15.79 -30.09 11.50
CA LYS A 308 15.26 -29.78 10.18
C LYS A 308 14.32 -30.89 9.75
N ILE A 309 13.14 -30.51 9.28
CA ILE A 309 12.04 -31.40 8.88
C ILE A 309 11.71 -31.08 7.43
N THR A 310 11.81 -32.05 6.53
CA THR A 310 11.48 -31.91 5.11
C THR A 310 10.29 -32.78 4.76
N ASP A 311 9.19 -32.20 4.30
CA ASP A 311 8.00 -32.96 3.92
C ASP A 311 8.13 -33.62 2.53
N GLU A 312 7.11 -34.40 2.13
CA GLU A 312 7.08 -35.08 0.82
C GLU A 312 7.12 -34.12 -0.38
N LYS A 313 6.76 -32.84 -0.18
CA LYS A 313 6.73 -31.81 -1.21
C LYS A 313 8.02 -30.97 -1.23
N GLY A 314 8.98 -31.29 -0.37
CA GLY A 314 10.25 -30.57 -0.25
C GLY A 314 10.19 -29.31 0.62
N PHE A 315 9.09 -29.08 1.35
CA PHE A 315 9.01 -27.97 2.31
C PHE A 315 9.86 -28.27 3.53
N VAL A 316 10.68 -27.30 3.92
CA VAL A 316 11.61 -27.42 5.05
C VAL A 316 11.13 -26.56 6.23
N SER A 317 11.02 -27.17 7.40
CA SER A 317 10.83 -26.51 8.70
C SER A 317 12.05 -26.74 9.60
N VAL A 318 12.38 -25.79 10.47
CA VAL A 318 13.50 -25.92 11.42
C VAL A 318 13.03 -25.59 12.82
N ILE A 319 13.24 -26.52 13.76
CA ILE A 319 12.83 -26.40 15.15
C ILE A 319 14.07 -26.45 16.04
N LYS A 320 14.26 -25.42 16.87
CA LYS A 320 15.28 -25.44 17.92
C LYS A 320 14.85 -26.37 19.05
N THR A 321 15.75 -27.26 19.46
CA THR A 321 15.57 -28.16 20.62
C THR A 321 16.80 -28.14 21.52
N VAL A 322 16.63 -28.43 22.80
CA VAL A 322 17.70 -28.41 23.82
C VAL A 322 17.87 -29.82 24.38
N LYS A 323 19.10 -30.34 24.34
CA LYS A 323 19.48 -31.59 25.02
C LYS A 323 19.88 -31.27 26.46
N GLN A 324 19.29 -31.97 27.42
CA GLN A 324 19.72 -31.99 28.81
C GLN A 324 20.48 -33.29 29.11
#